data_AF-A0A1M2VTC9-F1
#
_entry.id   AF-A0A1M2VTC9-F1
#
_cell.length_a   1.000
_cell.length_b   1.000
_cell.length_c   1.000
_cell.angle_alpha   90.00
_cell.angle_beta   90.00
_cell.angle_gamma   90.00
#
_symmetry.space_group_name_H-M   'P 1'
#
loop_
_entity.id
_entity.type
_entity.pdbx_description
1 polymer ?
#
loop_
_entity_poly.entity_id
_entity_poly.type
_entity_poly.pdbx_seq_one_letter_code
_entity_poly.pdbx_strand_id
1 'polypeptide(L)'
;MYFIKALVAAFSAAAAATASGPLVVNTPPDASQCGITVITWSGGFETYSMMCVHLDVFKDDEVVESFRNIPETNATLTEFTWLTNIAAGQQVRIQVFDLLGTIASTALFTIQPGRGRLPVPCLVRGQLTLTMDAEDVRLGWTLIAPENAVSPVASVTSHTQTVPRTYSQD
;
A
#
# COMPACT_ATOMS: atom_id res chain seq x y z
N MET A 1 54.45 -29.58 43.94
CA MET A 1 53.99 -29.72 42.55
C MET A 1 52.69 -28.95 42.43
N TYR A 2 52.70 -27.89 41.63
CA TYR A 2 51.83 -26.71 41.74
C TYR A 2 50.56 -26.83 40.86
N PHE A 3 49.41 -26.67 41.52
CA PHE A 3 48.20 -25.95 41.10
C PHE A 3 47.58 -26.25 39.72
N ILE A 4 46.60 -27.16 39.72
CA ILE A 4 45.50 -27.17 38.74
C ILE A 4 44.48 -26.11 39.20
N LYS A 5 44.63 -24.86 38.73
CA LYS A 5 43.60 -23.83 38.89
C LYS A 5 42.78 -23.75 37.61
N ALA A 6 41.71 -24.53 37.57
CA ALA A 6 40.66 -24.42 36.58
C ALA A 6 39.99 -23.04 36.73
N LEU A 7 40.04 -22.24 35.68
CA LEU A 7 39.25 -21.01 35.56
C LEU A 7 38.54 -21.04 34.21
N VAL A 8 37.48 -21.84 34.14
CA VAL A 8 36.53 -21.82 33.03
C VAL A 8 35.61 -20.64 33.28
N ALA A 9 35.95 -19.48 32.72
CA ALA A 9 35.10 -18.31 32.71
C ALA A 9 33.93 -18.57 31.76
N ALA A 10 32.76 -18.90 32.33
CA ALA A 10 31.52 -19.00 31.58
C ALA A 10 31.09 -17.60 31.13
N PHE A 11 31.32 -17.28 29.85
CA PHE A 11 30.73 -16.11 29.21
C PHE A 11 29.25 -16.37 28.99
N SER A 12 28.42 -16.02 29.98
CA SER A 12 26.98 -15.89 29.80
C SER A 12 26.71 -14.64 28.95
N ALA A 13 26.73 -14.81 27.63
CA ALA A 13 26.22 -13.82 26.70
C ALA A 13 24.72 -13.65 26.97
N ALA A 14 24.35 -12.53 27.59
CA ALA A 14 22.96 -12.13 27.70
C ALA A 14 22.48 -11.78 26.30
N ALA A 15 21.83 -12.74 25.62
CA ALA A 15 21.01 -12.44 24.46
C ALA A 15 19.87 -11.55 24.97
N ALA A 16 19.95 -10.24 24.71
CA ALA A 16 18.82 -9.35 24.88
C ALA A 16 17.76 -9.81 23.85
N ALA A 17 16.84 -10.66 24.29
CA ALA A 17 15.63 -10.94 23.55
C ALA A 17 14.84 -9.62 23.55
N THR A 18 14.90 -8.89 22.44
CA THR A 18 13.90 -7.86 22.17
C THR A 18 12.57 -8.60 22.10
N ALA A 19 11.70 -8.34 23.08
CA ALA A 19 10.39 -8.96 23.14
C ALA A 19 9.52 -8.35 22.03
N SER A 20 9.64 -8.86 20.80
CA SER A 20 8.69 -8.56 19.74
C SER A 20 7.34 -9.14 20.12
N GLY A 21 6.32 -8.30 20.17
CA GLY A 21 4.94 -8.76 20.28
C GLY A 21 4.54 -9.57 19.04
N PRO A 22 3.53 -10.44 19.13
CA PRO A 22 2.97 -11.07 17.94
C PRO A 22 2.50 -10.00 16.95
N LEU A 23 2.72 -10.23 15.65
CA LEU A 23 2.20 -9.34 14.61
C LEU A 23 0.66 -9.40 14.62
N VAL A 24 0.01 -8.25 14.74
CA VAL A 24 -1.44 -8.12 14.77
C VAL A 24 -1.85 -7.01 13.81
N VAL A 25 -2.76 -7.31 12.87
CA VAL A 25 -3.37 -6.33 11.97
C VAL A 25 -4.81 -6.07 12.37
N ASN A 26 -5.19 -4.80 12.45
CA ASN A 26 -6.55 -4.39 12.80
C ASN A 26 -7.46 -4.44 11.58
N THR A 27 -8.68 -4.94 11.78
CA THR A 27 -9.71 -4.91 10.73
C THR A 27 -10.20 -3.47 10.58
N PRO A 28 -10.15 -2.86 9.38
CA PRO A 28 -10.63 -1.49 9.20
C PRO A 28 -12.14 -1.40 9.54
N PRO A 29 -12.57 -0.45 10.38
CA PRO A 29 -13.98 -0.34 10.76
C PRO A 29 -14.87 0.11 9.60
N ASP A 30 -14.35 0.97 8.71
CA ASP A 30 -15.13 1.67 7.69
C ASP A 30 -14.38 1.75 6.35
N ALA A 31 -14.09 0.61 5.72
CA ALA A 31 -13.55 0.61 4.37
C ALA A 31 -14.66 0.95 3.35
N SER A 32 -14.55 2.09 2.67
CA SER A 32 -15.54 2.54 1.69
C SER A 32 -14.94 2.59 0.29
N GLN A 33 -15.73 2.19 -0.71
CA GLN A 33 -15.34 2.27 -2.11
C GLN A 33 -14.95 3.71 -2.46
N CYS A 34 -13.77 3.88 -3.03
CA CYS A 34 -13.18 5.17 -3.38
C CYS A 34 -12.93 6.09 -2.18
N GLY A 35 -12.91 5.52 -0.99
CA GLY A 35 -12.50 6.17 0.24
C GLY A 35 -11.05 5.88 0.56
N ILE A 36 -10.52 6.69 1.48
CA ILE A 36 -9.26 6.40 2.14
C ILE A 36 -9.55 5.46 3.31
N THR A 37 -8.91 4.31 3.30
CA THR A 37 -8.94 3.32 4.38
C THR A 37 -7.58 3.29 5.06
N VAL A 38 -7.55 3.52 6.36
CA VAL A 38 -6.32 3.38 7.16
C VAL A 38 -6.24 1.96 7.69
N ILE A 39 -5.16 1.28 7.33
CA ILE A 39 -4.83 -0.06 7.81
C ILE A 39 -3.76 0.09 8.88
N THR A 40 -3.98 -0.47 10.06
CA THR A 40 -3.03 -0.40 11.17
C THR A 40 -2.61 -1.78 11.63
N TRP A 41 -1.36 -1.92 12.02
CA TRP A 41 -0.84 -3.13 12.65
C TRP A 41 0.16 -2.78 13.76
N SER A 42 0.42 -3.75 14.62
CA SER A 42 1.33 -3.65 15.77
C SER A 42 2.05 -4.97 16.00
N GLY A 43 3.15 -4.94 16.76
CA GLY A 43 4.02 -6.11 16.96
C GLY A 43 4.80 -6.47 15.69
N GLY A 44 5.32 -7.70 15.66
CA GLY A 44 6.26 -8.11 14.62
C GLY A 44 7.71 -7.73 14.97
N PHE A 45 8.61 -7.92 14.01
CA PHE A 45 10.04 -7.78 14.25
C PHE A 45 10.51 -6.31 14.24
N GLU A 46 10.66 -5.73 15.43
CA GLU A 46 11.21 -4.38 15.62
C GLU A 46 12.76 -4.41 15.56
N THR A 47 13.35 -4.20 14.38
CA THR A 47 14.77 -3.79 14.35
C THR A 47 14.95 -2.52 13.55
N TYR A 48 15.70 -1.59 14.14
CA TYR A 48 15.83 -0.16 13.79
C TYR A 48 16.41 0.16 12.40
N SER A 49 16.42 -0.78 11.46
CA SER A 49 17.05 -0.62 10.16
C SER A 49 16.09 -0.99 9.04
N MET A 50 15.41 0.04 8.50
CA MET A 50 14.76 0.05 7.17
C MET A 50 13.98 -1.22 6.82
N MET A 51 13.01 -1.57 7.65
CA MET A 51 12.17 -2.73 7.39
C MET A 51 11.02 -2.36 6.47
N CYS A 52 10.82 -3.19 5.44
CA CYS A 52 9.78 -3.04 4.44
C CYS A 52 8.70 -4.08 4.72
N VAL A 53 7.49 -3.60 4.95
CA VAL A 53 6.31 -4.45 5.12
C VAL A 53 5.67 -4.70 3.76
N HIS A 54 5.09 -5.89 3.62
CA HIS A 54 4.28 -6.29 2.48
C HIS A 54 2.84 -6.44 2.92
N LEU A 55 1.91 -5.93 2.11
CA LEU A 55 0.48 -6.01 2.37
C LEU A 55 -0.24 -6.53 1.13
N ASP A 56 -1.07 -7.55 1.32
CA ASP A 56 -1.94 -8.10 0.27
C ASP A 56 -3.41 -7.95 0.67
N VAL A 57 -4.23 -7.57 -0.30
CA VAL A 57 -5.68 -7.58 -0.19
C VAL A 57 -6.18 -8.80 -0.93
N PHE A 58 -6.94 -9.65 -0.24
CA PHE A 58 -7.54 -10.84 -0.84
C PHE A 58 -9.05 -10.68 -0.99
N LYS A 59 -9.56 -11.23 -2.08
CA LYS A 59 -10.98 -11.47 -2.34
C LYS A 59 -11.12 -12.92 -2.80
N ASP A 60 -11.99 -13.70 -2.16
CA ASP A 60 -12.22 -15.11 -2.52
C ASP A 60 -10.92 -15.95 -2.61
N ASP A 61 -10.00 -15.72 -1.66
CA ASP A 61 -8.66 -16.33 -1.59
C ASP A 61 -7.68 -15.95 -2.72
N GLU A 62 -8.06 -15.03 -3.61
CA GLU A 62 -7.18 -14.46 -4.65
C GLU A 62 -6.63 -13.09 -4.23
N VAL A 63 -5.35 -12.83 -4.49
CA VAL A 63 -4.74 -11.51 -4.27
C VAL A 63 -5.23 -10.54 -5.35
N VAL A 64 -5.97 -9.51 -4.95
CA VAL A 64 -6.51 -8.48 -5.86
C VAL A 64 -5.69 -7.20 -5.86
N GLU A 65 -5.03 -6.88 -4.75
CA GLU A 65 -4.10 -5.76 -4.63
C GLU A 65 -2.91 -6.15 -3.76
N SER A 66 -1.76 -5.57 -4.07
CA SER A 66 -0.49 -6.00 -3.49
C SER A 66 0.45 -4.80 -3.35
N PHE A 67 0.91 -4.55 -2.14
CA PHE A 67 1.74 -3.41 -1.79
C PHE A 67 3.06 -3.92 -1.20
N ARG A 68 4.17 -3.40 -1.72
CA ARG A 68 5.54 -3.76 -1.32
C ARG A 68 6.24 -2.53 -0.78
N ASN A 69 7.30 -2.76 -0.02
CA ASN A 69 8.20 -1.70 0.44
C ASN A 69 7.46 -0.62 1.24
N ILE A 70 6.45 -1.01 2.02
CA ILE A 70 5.76 -0.08 2.91
C ILE A 70 6.76 0.27 4.02
N PRO A 71 7.17 1.55 4.14
CA PRO A 71 8.16 1.95 5.12
C PRO A 71 7.55 1.84 6.51
N GLU A 72 8.24 1.16 7.42
CA GLU A 72 7.87 1.15 8.82
C GLU A 72 8.29 2.47 9.47
N THR A 73 7.32 3.34 9.76
CA THR A 73 7.56 4.66 10.33
C THR A 73 7.74 4.64 11.85
N ASN A 74 7.25 3.60 12.54
CA ASN A 74 7.35 3.44 13.99
C ASN A 74 7.14 1.97 14.40
N ALA A 75 7.93 1.52 15.37
CA ALA A 75 7.90 0.17 15.94
C ALA A 75 6.61 -0.16 16.74
N THR A 76 5.95 0.85 17.31
CA THR A 76 4.81 0.62 18.23
C THR A 76 3.44 0.58 17.56
N LEU A 77 3.29 1.27 16.43
CA LEU A 77 2.08 1.28 15.63
C LEU A 77 2.44 1.74 14.23
N THR A 78 2.22 0.89 13.25
CA THR A 78 2.42 1.25 11.84
C THR A 78 1.06 1.43 11.16
N GLU A 79 1.01 2.40 10.25
CA GLU A 79 -0.18 2.72 9.48
C GLU A 79 0.12 2.72 7.98
N PHE A 80 -0.83 2.23 7.20
CA PHE A 80 -0.81 2.31 5.74
C PHE A 80 -2.13 2.86 5.24
N THR A 81 -2.03 3.87 4.38
CA THR A 81 -3.18 4.53 3.77
C THR A 81 -3.48 3.88 2.42
N TRP A 82 -4.60 3.16 2.35
CA TRP A 82 -5.08 2.50 1.15
C TRP A 82 -6.21 3.30 0.51
N LEU A 83 -6.08 3.61 -0.79
CA LEU A 83 -7.20 4.10 -1.58
C LEU A 83 -8.02 2.90 -2.04
N THR A 84 -9.10 2.59 -1.33
CA THR A 84 -9.91 1.39 -1.57
C THR A 84 -10.56 1.45 -2.95
N ASN A 85 -10.02 0.66 -3.88
CA ASN A 85 -10.50 0.60 -5.27
C ASN A 85 -11.45 -0.58 -5.54
N ILE A 86 -11.70 -1.40 -4.52
CA ILE A 86 -12.61 -2.55 -4.57
C ILE A 86 -14.07 -2.07 -4.58
N ALA A 87 -14.90 -2.74 -5.39
CA ALA A 87 -16.32 -2.43 -5.48
C ALA A 87 -17.07 -2.63 -4.16
N ALA A 88 -18.10 -1.82 -3.89
CA ALA A 88 -18.95 -1.99 -2.73
C ALA A 88 -19.65 -3.36 -2.71
N GLY A 89 -19.90 -3.89 -1.51
CA GLY A 89 -20.52 -5.20 -1.28
C GLY A 89 -19.58 -6.40 -1.42
N GLN A 90 -18.31 -6.19 -1.80
CA GLN A 90 -17.31 -7.25 -1.82
C GLN A 90 -16.78 -7.52 -0.40
N GLN A 91 -16.57 -8.80 -0.08
CA GLN A 91 -15.86 -9.20 1.13
C GLN A 91 -14.38 -9.37 0.83
N VAL A 92 -13.53 -8.79 1.69
CA VAL A 92 -12.08 -8.86 1.55
C VAL A 92 -11.43 -9.18 2.90
N ARG A 93 -10.20 -9.67 2.87
CA ARG A 93 -9.28 -9.67 4.03
C ARG A 93 -7.97 -9.03 3.63
N ILE A 94 -7.27 -8.46 4.60
CA ILE A 94 -5.92 -7.95 4.41
C ILE A 94 -4.95 -8.88 5.13
N GLN A 95 -3.83 -9.18 4.48
CA GLN A 95 -2.68 -9.85 5.10
C GLN A 95 -1.48 -8.93 5.11
N VAL A 96 -0.81 -8.88 6.26
CA VAL A 96 0.44 -8.16 6.46
C VAL A 96 1.54 -9.18 6.71
N PHE A 97 2.65 -9.03 6.01
CA PHE A 97 3.82 -9.88 6.09
C PHE A 97 4.99 -9.05 6.60
N ASP A 98 5.62 -9.51 7.67
CA ASP A 98 6.88 -8.94 8.13
C ASP A 98 8.09 -9.58 7.39
N LEU A 99 9.29 -9.08 7.67
CA LEU A 99 10.52 -9.57 7.04
C LEU A 99 10.96 -10.96 7.50
N LEU A 100 10.43 -11.46 8.62
CA LEU A 100 10.66 -12.83 9.08
C LEU A 100 9.68 -13.82 8.45
N GLY A 101 8.73 -13.34 7.65
CA GLY A 101 7.67 -14.15 7.06
C GLY A 101 6.53 -14.43 8.03
N THR A 102 6.43 -13.71 9.16
CA THR A 102 5.26 -13.74 10.02
C THR A 102 4.10 -13.10 9.28
N ILE A 103 2.94 -13.75 9.34
CA ILE A 103 1.73 -13.29 8.66
C ILE A 103 0.68 -12.95 9.71
N ALA A 104 0.09 -11.77 9.60
CA ALA A 104 -1.12 -11.40 10.31
C ALA A 104 -2.24 -11.12 9.31
N SER A 105 -3.46 -11.55 9.64
CA SER A 105 -4.64 -11.37 8.79
C SER A 105 -5.75 -10.64 9.54
N THR A 106 -6.51 -9.80 8.84
CA THR A 106 -7.75 -9.23 9.37
C THR A 106 -8.85 -10.29 9.38
N ALA A 107 -9.96 -9.99 10.07
CA ALA A 107 -11.22 -10.67 9.78
C ALA A 107 -11.69 -10.29 8.36
N LEU A 108 -12.64 -11.06 7.81
CA LEU A 108 -13.36 -10.66 6.60
C LEU A 108 -14.19 -9.41 6.91
N PHE A 109 -14.12 -8.40 6.02
CA PHE A 109 -14.94 -7.20 6.11
C PHE A 109 -15.51 -6.83 4.75
N THR A 110 -16.64 -6.13 4.76
CA THR A 110 -17.37 -5.74 3.54
C THR A 110 -17.04 -4.30 3.18
N ILE A 111 -16.70 -4.06 1.90
CA ILE A 111 -16.50 -2.72 1.38
C ILE A 111 -17.84 -1.99 1.30
N GLN A 112 -17.93 -0.85 1.98
CA GLN A 112 -19.12 -0.01 2.01
C GLN A 112 -19.24 0.83 0.72
N PRO A 113 -20.46 1.19 0.31
CA PRO A 113 -20.64 2.18 -0.75
C PRO A 113 -19.90 3.49 -0.46
N GLY A 114 -19.22 4.01 -1.48
CA GLY A 114 -18.61 5.34 -1.42
C GLY A 114 -19.67 6.44 -1.32
N ARG A 115 -19.28 7.62 -0.81
CA ARG A 115 -20.18 8.79 -0.75
C ARG A 115 -20.46 9.44 -2.11
N GLY A 116 -19.74 9.03 -3.16
CA GLY A 116 -19.93 9.53 -4.53
C GLY A 116 -21.01 8.75 -5.29
N ARG A 117 -21.85 9.45 -6.07
CA ARG A 117 -22.88 8.84 -6.93
C ARG A 117 -22.35 8.20 -8.21
N LEU A 118 -21.04 7.98 -8.32
CA LEU A 118 -20.43 7.49 -9.55
C LEU A 118 -20.31 5.96 -9.49
N PRO A 119 -20.97 5.22 -10.41
CA PRO A 119 -20.91 3.76 -10.46
C PRO A 119 -19.60 3.23 -11.07
N VAL A 120 -18.50 3.96 -10.96
CA VAL A 120 -17.25 3.67 -11.66
C VAL A 120 -16.25 3.08 -10.66
N PRO A 121 -15.46 2.03 -11.02
CA PRO A 121 -14.25 1.73 -10.26
C PRO A 121 -13.46 3.02 -10.11
N CYS A 122 -13.03 3.29 -8.88
CA CYS A 122 -12.47 4.57 -8.45
C CYS A 122 -11.55 5.10 -9.52
N LEU A 123 -11.97 6.18 -10.19
CA LEU A 123 -11.33 6.65 -11.41
C LEU A 123 -9.82 6.80 -11.12
N VAL A 124 -9.05 5.80 -11.54
CA VAL A 124 -7.60 5.83 -11.42
C VAL A 124 -7.20 7.05 -12.21
N ARG A 125 -6.51 7.99 -11.55
CA ARG A 125 -6.03 9.23 -12.14
C ARG A 125 -5.74 9.02 -13.62
N GLY A 126 -6.47 9.71 -14.50
CA GLY A 126 -6.07 9.77 -15.90
C GLY A 126 -4.60 10.18 -15.96
N GLN A 127 -3.80 9.46 -16.73
CA GLN A 127 -2.41 9.84 -16.91
C GLN A 127 -2.42 11.15 -17.69
N LEU A 128 -1.96 12.23 -17.06
CA LEU A 128 -1.68 13.47 -17.76
C LEU A 128 -0.41 13.24 -18.57
N THR A 129 -0.54 13.10 -19.88
CA THR A 129 0.61 13.02 -20.76
C THR A 129 0.92 14.45 -21.22
N LEU A 130 2.01 14.99 -20.69
CA LEU A 130 2.60 16.24 -21.16
C LEU A 130 3.46 15.91 -22.37
N THR A 131 3.05 16.31 -23.57
CA THR A 131 3.92 16.27 -24.75
C THR A 131 4.46 17.67 -24.97
N MET A 132 5.79 17.82 -24.83
CA MET A 132 6.49 19.06 -25.11
C MET A 132 7.13 18.95 -26.48
N ASP A 133 6.54 19.62 -27.47
CA ASP A 133 7.16 19.81 -28.77
C ASP A 133 7.94 21.13 -28.77
N ALA A 134 8.93 21.27 -29.65
CA ALA A 134 9.83 22.44 -29.68
C ALA A 134 9.10 23.79 -29.84
N GLU A 135 7.88 23.76 -30.38
CA GLU A 135 7.06 24.95 -30.69
C GLU A 135 5.72 25.00 -29.94
N ASP A 136 5.28 23.92 -29.28
CA ASP A 136 3.94 23.81 -28.68
C ASP A 136 3.91 22.90 -27.44
N VAL A 137 3.03 23.21 -26.47
CA VAL A 137 2.81 22.38 -25.27
C VAL A 137 1.40 21.81 -25.35
N ARG A 138 1.30 20.49 -25.51
CA ARG A 138 0.00 19.80 -25.59
C ARG A 138 -0.28 19.05 -24.29
N LEU A 139 -1.40 19.41 -23.66
CA LEU A 139 -1.95 18.67 -22.54
C LEU A 139 -2.89 17.59 -23.08
N GLY A 140 -2.47 16.32 -22.95
CA GLY A 140 -3.30 15.16 -23.26
C GLY A 140 -3.78 14.50 -21.97
N TRP A 141 -5.06 14.20 -21.90
CA TRP A 141 -5.64 13.36 -20.83
C TRP A 141 -6.02 12.03 -21.46
N THR A 142 -5.46 10.93 -20.96
CA THR A 142 -5.92 9.59 -21.33
C THR A 142 -6.52 8.95 -20.09
N LEU A 143 -7.81 8.59 -20.19
CA LEU A 143 -8.44 7.69 -19.23
C LEU A 143 -7.91 6.28 -19.53
N ILE A 144 -7.06 5.77 -18.66
CA ILE A 144 -6.60 4.38 -18.74
C ILE A 144 -7.61 3.55 -17.96
N ALA A 145 -8.38 2.72 -18.66
CA ALA A 145 -9.19 1.71 -18.00
C ALA A 145 -8.27 0.70 -17.31
N PRO A 146 -8.59 0.22 -16.09
CA PRO A 146 -7.81 -0.82 -15.45
C PRO A 146 -7.81 -2.08 -16.33
N GLU A 147 -6.64 -2.69 -16.48
CA GLU A 147 -6.34 -3.78 -17.44
C GLU A 147 -7.22 -5.04 -17.24
N ASN A 148 -7.85 -5.19 -16.06
CA ASN A 148 -8.74 -6.31 -15.74
C ASN A 148 -10.24 -6.04 -15.96
N ALA A 149 -10.62 -4.92 -16.58
CA ALA A 149 -12.02 -4.67 -16.93
C ALA A 149 -12.42 -5.44 -18.19
N VAL A 150 -13.10 -6.58 -18.01
CA VAL A 150 -13.71 -7.35 -19.11
C VAL A 150 -14.93 -6.58 -19.69
N SER A 151 -14.66 -5.66 -20.64
CA SER A 151 -15.57 -5.05 -21.65
C SER A 151 -16.79 -4.21 -21.19
N PRO A 152 -17.42 -3.38 -22.06
CA PRO A 152 -17.12 -3.10 -23.48
C PRO A 152 -16.57 -1.67 -23.73
N VAL A 153 -15.75 -1.55 -24.78
CA VAL A 153 -15.38 -0.33 -25.54
C VAL A 153 -15.69 1.00 -24.81
N ALA A 154 -14.77 1.43 -23.95
CA ALA A 154 -14.77 2.82 -23.50
C ALA A 154 -14.25 3.69 -24.66
N SER A 155 -15.12 4.52 -25.22
CA SER A 155 -14.76 5.54 -26.19
C SER A 155 -13.69 6.45 -25.58
N VAL A 156 -12.48 6.42 -26.12
CA VAL A 156 -11.40 7.33 -25.72
C VAL A 156 -11.74 8.73 -26.25
N THR A 157 -12.31 9.57 -25.40
CA THR A 157 -12.53 10.99 -25.73
C THR A 157 -11.23 11.75 -25.42
N SER A 158 -10.46 12.08 -26.45
CA SER A 158 -9.33 13.00 -26.31
C SER A 158 -9.83 14.45 -26.35
N HIS A 159 -9.31 15.27 -25.45
CA HIS A 159 -9.50 16.72 -25.47
C HIS A 159 -8.14 17.39 -25.61
N THR A 160 -7.93 18.07 -26.72
CA THR A 160 -6.70 18.83 -27.01
C THR A 160 -6.99 20.30 -26.74
N GLN A 161 -6.26 20.90 -25.80
CA GLN A 161 -6.28 22.34 -25.58
C GLN A 161 -4.95 22.94 -26.02
N THR A 162 -4.99 23.82 -27.01
CA THR A 162 -3.82 24.58 -27.48
C THR A 162 -3.76 25.90 -26.72
N VAL A 163 -2.62 26.19 -26.07
CA VAL A 163 -2.39 27.47 -25.39
C VAL A 163 -1.36 28.28 -26.20
N PRO A 164 -1.72 29.43 -26.78
CA PRO A 164 -0.78 30.25 -27.54
C PRO A 164 0.33 30.82 -26.63
N ARG A 165 1.59 30.71 -27.05
CA ARG A 165 2.71 31.42 -26.41
C ARG A 165 2.71 32.89 -26.82
N THR A 166 2.42 33.79 -25.89
CA THR A 166 2.75 35.22 -26.02
C THR A 166 4.14 35.45 -25.42
N TYR A 167 5.15 35.59 -26.28
CA TYR A 167 6.48 36.05 -25.87
C TYR A 167 6.47 37.58 -25.83
N SER A 168 6.58 38.18 -24.63
CA SER A 168 6.92 39.60 -24.49
C SER A 168 8.43 39.71 -24.58
N GLN A 169 8.94 40.40 -25.61
CA GLN A 169 10.32 40.86 -25.64
C GLN A 169 10.36 42.27 -25.05
N ASP A 170 10.93 42.38 -23.85
CA ASP A 170 11.43 43.66 -23.29
C ASP A 170 12.95 43.64 -23.29
#